data_AF-A0A4W4FTJ3-F1
#
_entry.id   AF-A0A4W4FTJ3-F1
#
_cell.length_a   1.000
_cell.length_b   1.000
_cell.length_c   1.000
_cell.angle_alpha   90.00
_cell.angle_beta   90.00
_cell.angle_gamma   90.00
#
_symmetry.space_group_name_H-M   'P 1'
#
loop_
_entity.id
_entity.type
_entity.pdbx_description
1 polymer ?
#
loop_
_entity_poly.entity_id
_entity_poly.type
_entity_poly.pdbx_seq_one_letter_code
_entity_poly.pdbx_strand_id
1 'polypeptide(L)'
;MARFRRKSCITGAALCFLIFVITIILKSLTPDDNSSADAFLHGVLLQKRQEDGHLQAHSDAETHSRAAGVVSRKTPEERLNSEAQDFPPPNYSMHIFYYIWYGNPQFDGKYIHWDHPLLPHWDPKVAAGYPTGRHQPPDDIGANFYPAMGAYSSRDPSVIEAHMQQIRAAAVGVLAVSWYPPGMKDDNGEPTEDIMPLILDVADKYQVKVVFHIEPYKGRDERSMLENIKYIVDKYGDHPAFFKYRSNTGKLLPLYYIYDSYLQSPDSWAQMLKRTGERSIRNTLYDGVFIALLVEEKHMQDILAAGFDGIYTYFATNGFSYGSTHRNWKSIKAFCNGNNLIFIPSVGPGYIDTSIRPWNTQNTRNRINGRYYETSLRAALDTRPDVISITSFNEWHEGTQIETAVPKTGRQTAYLDYLPHKSTVYLEITKRWAKNFREEQLKWLQ
;
A
#
# COMPACT_ATOMS: atom_id res chain seq x y z
N MET A 1 2.03 44.07 -41.66
CA MET A 1 2.67 42.83 -41.16
C MET A 1 4.14 42.96 -40.70
N ALA A 2 4.78 44.14 -40.70
CA ALA A 2 6.18 44.28 -40.23
C ALA A 2 6.37 44.81 -38.78
N ARG A 3 5.35 45.42 -38.17
CA ARG A 3 5.45 46.00 -36.81
C ARG A 3 5.20 44.99 -35.67
N PHE A 4 4.49 43.89 -35.92
CA PHE A 4 4.15 42.90 -34.88
C PHE A 4 5.30 41.92 -34.59
N ARG A 5 6.12 41.58 -35.60
CA ARG A 5 7.29 40.71 -35.42
C ARG A 5 8.46 41.36 -34.67
N ARG A 6 8.53 42.70 -34.63
CA ARG A 6 9.63 43.42 -33.94
C ARG A 6 9.44 43.49 -32.42
N LYS A 7 8.19 43.53 -31.93
CA LYS A 7 7.91 43.56 -30.49
C LYS A 7 8.16 42.20 -29.82
N SER A 8 7.72 41.10 -30.44
CA SER A 8 7.92 39.76 -29.89
C SER A 8 9.39 39.32 -29.81
N CYS A 9 10.24 39.72 -30.76
CA CYS A 9 11.68 39.42 -30.69
C CYS A 9 12.41 40.22 -29.59
N ILE A 10 11.98 41.46 -29.32
CA ILE A 10 12.58 42.30 -28.25
C ILE A 10 12.17 41.77 -26.87
N THR A 11 10.93 41.32 -26.70
CA THR A 11 10.46 40.71 -25.44
C THR A 11 11.14 39.36 -25.18
N GLY A 12 11.38 38.55 -26.21
CA GLY A 12 12.13 37.30 -26.10
C GLY A 12 13.60 37.50 -25.74
N ALA A 13 14.27 38.48 -26.35
CA ALA A 13 15.66 38.81 -26.03
C ALA A 13 15.83 39.34 -24.60
N ALA A 14 14.89 40.15 -24.10
CA ALA A 14 14.90 40.66 -22.73
C ALA A 14 14.71 39.53 -21.69
N LEU A 15 13.85 38.54 -21.98
CA LEU A 15 13.64 37.39 -21.11
C LEU A 15 14.88 36.48 -21.04
N CYS A 16 15.54 36.23 -22.17
CA CYS A 16 16.78 35.46 -22.21
C CYS A 16 17.92 36.16 -21.44
N PHE A 17 18.00 37.50 -21.54
CA PHE A 17 19.00 38.27 -20.79
C PHE A 17 18.73 38.24 -19.28
N LEU A 18 17.45 38.31 -18.86
CA LEU A 18 17.05 38.20 -17.46
C LEU A 18 17.42 36.81 -16.89
N ILE A 19 17.15 35.74 -17.62
CA ILE A 19 17.49 34.36 -17.21
C ILE A 19 19.01 34.19 -17.08
N PHE A 20 19.79 34.76 -18.01
CA PHE A 20 21.25 34.73 -18.00
C PHE A 20 21.85 35.49 -16.79
N VAL A 21 21.31 36.67 -16.47
CA VAL A 21 21.73 37.43 -15.28
C VAL A 21 21.39 36.69 -13.98
N ILE A 22 20.20 36.09 -13.89
CA ILE A 22 19.79 35.30 -12.72
C ILE A 22 20.69 34.07 -12.55
N THR A 23 21.08 33.39 -13.62
CA THR A 23 21.99 32.23 -13.55
C THR A 23 23.42 32.60 -13.15
N ILE A 24 23.93 33.76 -13.57
CA ILE A 24 25.22 34.28 -13.10
C ILE A 24 25.17 34.64 -11.61
N ILE A 25 24.11 35.32 -11.16
CA ILE A 25 23.94 35.67 -9.74
C ILE A 25 23.81 34.41 -8.88
N LEU A 26 23.03 33.41 -9.31
CA LEU A 26 22.91 32.13 -8.61
C LEU A 26 24.24 31.36 -8.54
N LYS A 27 25.07 31.40 -9.59
CA LYS A 27 26.43 30.84 -9.56
C LYS A 27 27.40 31.59 -8.66
N SER A 28 27.19 32.90 -8.45
CA SER A 28 28.02 33.70 -7.53
C SER A 28 27.63 33.52 -6.05
N LEU A 29 26.48 32.89 -5.78
CA LEU A 29 25.94 32.67 -4.43
C LEU A 29 26.16 31.24 -3.92
N THR A 30 26.75 30.35 -4.72
CA THR A 30 27.19 29.02 -4.28
C THR A 30 28.59 29.08 -3.69
N PRO A 31 28.83 28.63 -2.44
CA PRO A 31 30.18 28.51 -1.89
C PRO A 31 30.96 27.43 -2.63
N ASP A 32 32.17 27.74 -3.08
CA ASP A 32 33.15 26.77 -3.57
C ASP A 32 33.73 25.99 -2.37
N ASP A 33 33.31 24.75 -2.19
CA ASP A 33 34.02 23.79 -1.32
C ASP A 33 34.79 22.80 -2.18
N ASN A 34 36.07 23.13 -2.42
CA ASN A 34 37.12 22.16 -2.67
C ASN A 34 38.47 22.79 -2.32
N SER A 35 38.94 22.57 -1.08
CA SER A 35 40.27 22.02 -0.79
C SER A 35 40.66 22.18 0.68
N SER A 36 40.76 21.08 1.41
CA SER A 36 41.89 20.81 2.32
C SER A 36 41.86 19.31 2.64
N ALA A 37 42.81 18.58 2.06
CA ALA A 37 43.96 18.02 2.77
C ALA A 37 43.56 16.73 3.53
N ASP A 38 43.79 15.56 2.97
CA ASP A 38 45.15 14.97 2.88
C ASP A 38 45.83 14.93 4.26
N ALA A 39 45.16 14.28 5.21
CA ALA A 39 45.70 13.89 6.50
C ALA A 39 44.82 12.81 7.12
N PHE A 40 44.80 11.59 6.56
CA PHE A 40 44.59 10.34 7.33
C PHE A 40 44.81 9.08 6.45
N LEU A 41 45.74 9.18 5.50
CA LEU A 41 46.21 8.06 4.68
C LEU A 41 47.63 7.70 5.09
N HIS A 42 47.84 7.44 6.39
CA HIS A 42 49.03 6.79 6.96
C HIS A 42 48.65 6.22 8.33
N GLY A 43 48.16 4.98 8.34
CA GLY A 43 47.85 4.28 9.57
C GLY A 43 47.03 3.03 9.30
N VAL A 44 47.64 1.88 9.53
CA VAL A 44 47.05 0.54 9.56
C VAL A 44 47.03 -0.19 8.20
N LEU A 45 48.24 -0.53 7.76
CA LEU A 45 48.49 -1.78 7.04
C LEU A 45 49.69 -2.44 7.74
N LEU A 46 49.57 -3.74 8.01
CA LEU A 46 50.52 -4.70 8.62
C LEU A 46 50.40 -4.91 10.15
N GLN A 47 49.80 -6.06 10.54
CA GLN A 47 50.51 -7.23 11.10
C GLN A 47 49.51 -8.42 11.24
N LYS A 48 49.45 -9.37 10.29
CA LYS A 48 50.15 -10.70 10.31
C LYS A 48 49.92 -11.43 11.64
N ARG A 49 48.93 -12.31 11.80
CA ARG A 49 48.88 -13.75 11.41
C ARG A 49 50.22 -14.47 11.56
N GLN A 50 50.37 -15.23 12.63
CA GLN A 50 51.32 -16.33 12.75
C GLN A 50 50.70 -17.43 13.62
N GLU A 51 50.56 -18.61 13.02
CA GLU A 51 50.29 -19.89 13.68
C GLU A 51 51.56 -20.33 14.42
N ASP A 52 51.41 -21.02 15.55
CA ASP A 52 52.05 -22.31 15.82
C ASP A 52 51.46 -22.92 17.09
N GLY A 53 51.16 -24.22 17.02
CA GLY A 53 50.33 -24.93 17.99
C GLY A 53 51.08 -25.60 19.13
N HIS A 54 50.31 -26.20 20.05
CA HIS A 54 50.70 -27.40 20.77
C HIS A 54 49.46 -28.15 21.26
N LEU A 55 49.40 -29.44 20.89
CA LEU A 55 48.55 -30.43 21.53
C LEU A 55 48.98 -30.58 22.99
N GLN A 56 48.01 -30.65 23.90
CA GLN A 56 48.07 -31.61 24.99
C GLN A 56 46.67 -31.96 25.47
N ALA A 57 46.33 -33.23 25.31
CA ALA A 57 45.15 -33.86 25.86
C ALA A 57 45.35 -34.03 27.38
N HIS A 58 44.39 -33.55 28.16
CA HIS A 58 44.18 -34.02 29.52
C HIS A 58 42.73 -34.44 29.66
N SER A 59 42.57 -35.74 29.85
CA SER A 59 41.35 -36.42 30.28
C SER A 59 41.14 -36.13 31.76
N ASP A 60 40.03 -35.48 32.12
CA ASP A 60 39.45 -35.62 33.44
C ASP A 60 37.95 -35.88 33.29
N ALA A 61 37.59 -37.09 33.72
CA ALA A 61 36.23 -37.55 33.80
C ALA A 61 35.63 -37.04 35.11
N GLU A 62 34.71 -36.08 35.03
CA GLU A 62 33.82 -35.75 36.14
C GLU A 62 32.36 -36.00 35.77
N THR A 63 31.74 -36.78 36.65
CA THR A 63 30.41 -37.36 36.50
C THR A 63 29.40 -36.35 37.04
N HIS A 64 28.63 -35.71 36.17
CA HIS A 64 27.46 -34.92 36.58
C HIS A 64 26.19 -35.34 35.82
N SER A 65 25.37 -36.09 36.54
CA SER A 65 23.90 -36.19 36.47
C SER A 65 23.22 -35.27 35.44
N ARG A 66 22.84 -35.83 34.29
CA ARG A 66 21.83 -35.24 33.40
C ARG A 66 20.45 -35.42 34.02
N ALA A 67 19.93 -34.37 34.67
CA ALA A 67 18.49 -34.21 34.80
C ALA A 67 17.92 -33.99 33.40
N ALA A 68 17.11 -34.93 32.92
CA ALA A 68 16.36 -34.79 31.68
C ALA A 68 15.36 -33.65 31.86
N GLY A 69 15.69 -32.47 31.33
CA GLY A 69 14.73 -31.38 31.19
C GLY A 69 13.64 -31.80 30.23
N VAL A 70 12.45 -32.06 30.76
CA VAL A 70 11.22 -32.22 29.98
C VAL A 70 10.96 -30.89 29.30
N VAL A 71 11.33 -30.77 28.03
CA VAL A 71 10.87 -29.68 27.17
C VAL A 71 9.39 -29.92 26.94
N SER A 72 8.54 -29.26 27.74
CA SER A 72 7.10 -29.27 27.54
C SER A 72 6.79 -28.69 26.16
N ARG A 73 6.29 -29.55 25.26
CA ARG A 73 5.97 -29.17 23.89
C ARG A 73 4.63 -28.43 23.92
N LYS A 74 4.66 -27.10 23.86
CA LYS A 74 3.47 -26.25 23.81
C LYS A 74 2.43 -26.79 22.82
N THR A 75 1.18 -26.81 23.23
CA THR A 75 0.04 -27.13 22.36
C THR A 75 -0.04 -26.12 21.19
N PRO A 76 -0.72 -26.45 20.09
CA PRO A 76 -0.92 -25.50 18.98
C PRO A 76 -1.58 -24.18 19.43
N GLU A 77 -2.55 -24.25 20.34
CA GLU A 77 -3.21 -23.07 20.91
C GLU A 77 -2.27 -22.24 21.79
N GLU A 78 -1.42 -22.87 22.61
CA GLU A 78 -0.42 -22.15 23.41
C GLU A 78 0.69 -21.51 22.55
N ARG A 79 1.02 -22.12 21.40
CA ARG A 79 1.94 -21.52 20.43
C ARG A 79 1.32 -20.32 19.74
N LEU A 80 0.08 -20.44 19.25
CA LEU A 80 -0.68 -19.32 18.68
C LEU A 80 -0.78 -18.16 19.67
N ASN A 81 -1.14 -18.45 20.93
CA ASN A 81 -1.27 -17.43 21.96
C ASN A 81 0.07 -16.78 22.31
N SER A 82 1.18 -17.52 22.29
CA SER A 82 2.51 -16.91 22.47
C SER A 82 2.98 -16.10 21.27
N GLU A 83 2.71 -16.57 20.03
CA GLU A 83 3.03 -15.83 18.81
C GLU A 83 2.19 -14.53 18.72
N ALA A 84 0.93 -14.56 19.13
CA ALA A 84 0.06 -13.39 19.17
C ALA A 84 0.44 -12.38 20.27
N GLN A 85 1.05 -12.81 21.37
CA GLN A 85 1.54 -11.94 22.46
C GLN A 85 2.76 -11.10 22.05
N ASP A 86 3.52 -11.53 21.04
CA ASP A 86 4.73 -10.83 20.57
C ASP A 86 4.42 -9.58 19.71
N PHE A 87 3.17 -9.42 19.28
CA PHE A 87 2.74 -8.29 18.44
C PHE A 87 1.95 -7.23 19.22
N PRO A 88 2.04 -5.93 18.84
CA PRO A 88 1.15 -4.93 19.40
C PRO A 88 -0.32 -5.29 19.12
N PRO A 89 -1.28 -4.82 19.95
CA PRO A 89 -2.70 -5.03 19.69
C PRO A 89 -3.08 -4.44 18.32
N PRO A 90 -3.96 -5.11 17.56
CA PRO A 90 -4.34 -4.63 16.23
C PRO A 90 -5.24 -3.39 16.37
N ASN A 91 -4.97 -2.36 15.58
CA ASN A 91 -5.86 -1.22 15.47
C ASN A 91 -6.87 -1.46 14.33
N TYR A 92 -8.10 -1.84 14.69
CA TYR A 92 -9.17 -2.10 13.72
C TYR A 92 -9.73 -0.85 13.02
N SER A 93 -9.28 0.36 13.40
CA SER A 93 -9.52 1.59 12.64
C SER A 93 -8.41 1.89 11.62
N MET A 94 -7.38 1.04 11.53
CA MET A 94 -6.34 1.10 10.51
C MET A 94 -6.58 -0.02 9.50
N HIS A 95 -6.92 0.37 8.27
CA HIS A 95 -7.13 -0.55 7.15
C HIS A 95 -5.93 -0.47 6.20
N ILE A 96 -5.55 -1.56 5.54
CA ILE A 96 -4.45 -1.56 4.56
C ILE A 96 -4.82 -2.31 3.29
N PHE A 97 -4.61 -1.69 2.13
CA PHE A 97 -4.85 -2.33 0.83
C PHE A 97 -3.82 -3.41 0.55
N TYR A 98 -4.28 -4.58 0.11
CA TYR A 98 -3.48 -5.79 -0.01
C TYR A 98 -3.82 -6.59 -1.26
N TYR A 99 -2.78 -7.04 -1.96
CA TYR A 99 -2.89 -7.64 -3.28
C TYR A 99 -2.43 -9.09 -3.22
N ILE A 100 -3.28 -9.98 -3.74
CA ILE A 100 -3.11 -11.43 -3.73
C ILE A 100 -2.82 -12.02 -5.11
N TRP A 101 -2.29 -11.20 -6.01
CA TRP A 101 -2.15 -11.54 -7.43
C TRP A 101 -0.75 -11.99 -7.85
N TYR A 102 0.21 -12.04 -6.93
CA TYR A 102 1.60 -12.38 -7.25
C TYR A 102 1.75 -13.89 -7.40
N GLY A 103 2.47 -14.34 -8.42
CA GLY A 103 2.69 -15.77 -8.67
C GLY A 103 4.11 -16.08 -9.08
N ASN A 104 4.55 -17.31 -8.82
CA ASN A 104 5.88 -17.79 -9.20
C ASN A 104 5.86 -19.23 -9.75
N PRO A 105 6.93 -19.69 -10.43
CA PRO A 105 6.95 -21.02 -11.04
C PRO A 105 6.72 -22.19 -10.08
N GLN A 106 7.08 -22.04 -8.81
CA GLN A 106 6.96 -23.11 -7.82
C GLN A 106 5.51 -23.38 -7.41
N PHE A 107 4.69 -22.34 -7.23
CA PHE A 107 3.31 -22.46 -6.76
C PHE A 107 2.28 -22.29 -7.87
N ASP A 108 2.60 -21.50 -8.90
CA ASP A 108 1.66 -21.09 -9.95
C ASP A 108 2.08 -21.60 -11.35
N GLY A 109 3.23 -22.27 -11.46
CA GLY A 109 3.76 -22.79 -12.72
C GLY A 109 4.38 -21.73 -13.65
N LYS A 110 4.19 -20.43 -13.35
CA LYS A 110 4.78 -19.29 -14.05
C LYS A 110 4.85 -18.08 -13.11
N TYR A 111 5.62 -17.07 -13.50
CA TYR A 111 5.48 -15.76 -12.86
C TYR A 111 4.15 -15.11 -13.25
N ILE A 112 3.52 -14.42 -12.29
CA ILE A 112 2.30 -13.65 -12.47
C ILE A 112 2.51 -12.32 -11.72
N HIS A 113 2.12 -11.21 -12.33
CA HIS A 113 2.41 -9.83 -11.89
C HIS A 113 3.89 -9.45 -11.82
N TRP A 114 4.79 -10.29 -11.31
CA TRP A 114 6.22 -9.98 -11.29
C TRP A 114 6.79 -9.77 -12.68
N ASP A 115 6.31 -10.53 -13.66
CA ASP A 115 6.64 -10.39 -15.07
C ASP A 115 5.73 -9.37 -15.77
N HIS A 116 5.39 -8.25 -15.12
CA HIS A 116 4.45 -7.28 -15.70
C HIS A 116 4.93 -6.75 -17.07
N PRO A 117 4.04 -6.45 -18.04
CA PRO A 117 4.40 -5.72 -19.25
C PRO A 117 4.65 -4.23 -18.96
N LEU A 118 5.47 -3.58 -19.78
CA LEU A 118 5.51 -2.12 -19.81
C LEU A 118 4.26 -1.61 -20.54
N LEU A 119 3.47 -0.80 -19.84
CA LEU A 119 2.20 -0.29 -20.33
C LEU A 119 2.43 0.86 -21.30
N PRO A 120 1.87 0.79 -22.52
CA PRO A 120 1.99 1.87 -23.49
C PRO A 120 1.25 3.10 -22.99
N HIS A 121 1.76 4.26 -23.38
CA HIS A 121 1.02 5.49 -23.20
C HIS A 121 -0.18 5.54 -24.16
N TRP A 122 -1.28 6.14 -23.75
CA TRP A 122 -2.53 6.25 -24.54
C TRP A 122 -2.43 6.95 -25.92
N ASP A 123 -1.45 7.83 -26.15
CA ASP A 123 -1.10 8.51 -27.38
C ASP A 123 0.05 7.71 -28.00
N PRO A 124 -0.19 7.08 -29.17
CA PRO A 124 0.81 6.29 -29.85
C PRO A 124 2.11 7.04 -30.15
N LYS A 125 2.05 8.37 -30.36
CA LYS A 125 3.24 9.19 -30.64
C LYS A 125 4.14 9.30 -29.42
N VAL A 126 3.55 9.42 -28.23
CA VAL A 126 4.32 9.45 -26.99
C VAL A 126 4.77 8.05 -26.61
N ALA A 127 3.93 7.03 -26.81
CA ALA A 127 4.28 5.63 -26.54
C ALA A 127 5.53 5.19 -27.31
N ALA A 128 5.71 5.63 -28.55
CA ALA A 128 6.89 5.33 -29.36
C ALA A 128 8.23 5.83 -28.75
N GLY A 129 8.18 6.78 -27.81
CA GLY A 129 9.35 7.28 -27.09
C GLY A 129 9.74 6.48 -25.85
N TYR A 130 8.96 5.46 -25.47
CA TYR A 130 9.19 4.67 -24.25
C TYR A 130 9.50 3.19 -24.57
N PRO A 131 10.24 2.51 -23.68
CA PRO A 131 10.52 1.09 -23.84
C PRO A 131 9.24 0.26 -23.81
N THR A 132 9.29 -0.89 -24.49
CA THR A 132 8.21 -1.89 -24.52
C THR A 132 8.79 -3.24 -24.11
N GLY A 133 7.90 -4.18 -23.79
CA GLY A 133 8.29 -5.54 -23.44
C GLY A 133 7.70 -5.97 -22.11
N ARG A 134 8.32 -6.99 -21.52
CA ARG A 134 7.87 -7.65 -20.31
C ARG A 134 9.07 -7.90 -19.41
N HIS A 135 8.90 -7.66 -18.11
CA HIS A 135 9.93 -7.94 -17.12
C HIS A 135 10.26 -9.44 -17.07
N GLN A 136 11.50 -9.78 -16.71
CA GLN A 136 12.01 -11.16 -16.62
C GLN A 136 12.44 -11.55 -15.20
N PRO A 137 11.52 -11.98 -14.33
CA PRO A 137 11.85 -12.41 -12.97
C PRO A 137 12.77 -13.65 -12.95
N PRO A 138 13.53 -13.88 -11.87
CA PRO A 138 13.44 -13.18 -10.59
C PRO A 138 14.27 -11.89 -10.49
N ASP A 139 15.21 -11.64 -11.40
CA ASP A 139 16.16 -10.51 -11.25
C ASP A 139 15.68 -9.20 -11.89
N ASP A 140 14.69 -9.27 -12.78
CA ASP A 140 14.00 -8.15 -13.39
C ASP A 140 12.49 -8.30 -13.16
N ILE A 141 11.97 -7.66 -12.12
CA ILE A 141 10.54 -7.62 -11.80
C ILE A 141 9.93 -6.27 -12.16
N GLY A 142 8.63 -6.25 -12.44
CA GLY A 142 7.81 -5.06 -12.69
C GLY A 142 7.53 -4.23 -11.45
N ALA A 143 8.59 -3.81 -10.75
CA ALA A 143 8.53 -2.95 -9.58
C ALA A 143 9.78 -2.08 -9.52
N ASN A 144 9.70 -0.94 -8.83
CA ASN A 144 10.84 -0.06 -8.62
C ASN A 144 11.63 -0.39 -7.34
N PHE A 145 11.05 -1.20 -6.45
CA PHE A 145 11.67 -1.74 -5.24
C PHE A 145 11.67 -3.27 -5.32
N TYR A 146 12.53 -3.92 -4.54
CA TYR A 146 12.61 -5.39 -4.50
C TYR A 146 12.13 -5.96 -3.15
N PRO A 147 11.16 -6.90 -3.13
CA PRO A 147 10.67 -7.52 -1.90
C PRO A 147 11.75 -8.29 -1.16
N ALA A 148 11.77 -8.19 0.17
CA ALA A 148 12.67 -8.99 1.00
C ALA A 148 12.44 -10.50 0.83
N MET A 149 11.21 -10.89 0.50
CA MET A 149 10.83 -12.29 0.22
C MET A 149 10.99 -12.69 -1.25
N GLY A 150 11.56 -11.81 -2.08
CA GLY A 150 11.75 -12.03 -3.51
C GLY A 150 10.45 -12.03 -4.31
N ALA A 151 10.50 -12.55 -5.54
CA ALA A 151 9.35 -12.73 -6.42
C ALA A 151 8.48 -13.90 -5.92
N TYR A 152 7.77 -13.66 -4.81
CA TYR A 152 6.99 -14.65 -4.07
C TYR A 152 5.68 -15.03 -4.77
N SER A 153 5.01 -16.08 -4.29
CA SER A 153 3.64 -16.41 -4.69
C SER A 153 2.66 -16.01 -3.58
N SER A 154 1.56 -15.37 -3.94
CA SER A 154 0.43 -15.10 -3.06
C SER A 154 -0.33 -16.38 -2.68
N ARG A 155 -0.07 -17.52 -3.34
CA ARG A 155 -0.59 -18.84 -2.97
C ARG A 155 0.30 -19.61 -2.00
N ASP A 156 1.50 -19.11 -1.70
CA ASP A 156 2.38 -19.72 -0.71
C ASP A 156 1.88 -19.42 0.71
N PRO A 157 1.46 -20.42 1.51
CA PRO A 157 0.99 -20.18 2.87
C PRO A 157 2.04 -19.50 3.77
N SER A 158 3.33 -19.75 3.54
CA SER A 158 4.41 -19.14 4.32
C SER A 158 4.57 -17.65 4.05
N VAL A 159 4.24 -17.21 2.83
CA VAL A 159 4.22 -15.80 2.42
C VAL A 159 3.05 -15.08 3.10
N ILE A 160 1.86 -15.68 3.07
CA ILE A 160 0.67 -15.12 3.75
C ILE A 160 0.92 -15.00 5.25
N GLU A 161 1.51 -16.03 5.87
CA GLU A 161 1.90 -16.02 7.28
C GLU A 161 2.85 -14.86 7.59
N ALA A 162 3.92 -14.70 6.80
CA ALA A 162 4.88 -13.61 6.95
C ALA A 162 4.24 -12.23 6.74
N HIS A 163 3.29 -12.10 5.81
CA HIS A 163 2.53 -10.87 5.61
C HIS A 163 1.70 -10.51 6.85
N MET A 164 0.97 -11.47 7.42
CA MET A 164 0.17 -11.21 8.63
C MET A 164 1.05 -10.83 9.82
N GLN A 165 2.23 -11.43 9.96
CA GLN A 165 3.23 -11.01 10.97
C GLN A 165 3.69 -9.56 10.76
N GLN A 166 3.98 -9.15 9.52
CA GLN A 166 4.35 -7.76 9.21
C GLN A 166 3.20 -6.77 9.48
N ILE A 167 1.97 -7.12 9.09
CA ILE A 167 0.76 -6.34 9.34
C ILE A 167 0.54 -6.17 10.85
N ARG A 168 0.70 -7.25 11.62
CA ARG A 168 0.61 -7.22 13.08
C ARG A 168 1.75 -6.44 13.73
N ALA A 169 2.97 -6.53 13.22
CA ALA A 169 4.08 -5.70 13.68
C ALA A 169 3.80 -4.20 13.47
N ALA A 170 3.10 -3.85 12.39
CA ALA A 170 2.63 -2.50 12.09
C ALA A 170 1.40 -2.05 12.89
N ALA A 171 0.85 -2.91 13.77
CA ALA A 171 -0.39 -2.70 14.53
C ALA A 171 -1.64 -2.42 13.65
N VAL A 172 -1.64 -2.88 12.40
CA VAL A 172 -2.79 -2.76 11.50
C VAL A 172 -3.76 -3.90 11.80
N GLY A 173 -5.06 -3.59 11.89
CA GLY A 173 -6.09 -4.56 12.28
C GLY A 173 -6.96 -5.06 11.13
N VAL A 174 -7.00 -4.38 9.99
CA VAL A 174 -7.89 -4.75 8.88
C VAL A 174 -7.14 -4.77 7.55
N LEU A 175 -7.26 -5.90 6.86
CA LEU A 175 -6.73 -6.15 5.53
C LEU A 175 -7.81 -5.91 4.48
N ALA A 176 -7.64 -4.91 3.63
CA ALA A 176 -8.52 -4.62 2.50
C ALA A 176 -8.00 -5.34 1.25
N VAL A 177 -8.51 -6.54 1.01
CA VAL A 177 -8.03 -7.43 -0.06
C VAL A 177 -8.62 -6.99 -1.40
N SER A 178 -7.74 -6.69 -2.36
CA SER A 178 -8.11 -6.48 -3.77
C SER A 178 -8.81 -7.73 -4.30
N TRP A 179 -10.04 -7.57 -4.77
CA TRP A 179 -10.94 -8.68 -5.05
C TRP A 179 -11.62 -8.55 -6.42
N TYR A 180 -11.56 -9.65 -7.17
CA TYR A 180 -12.31 -9.89 -8.40
C TYR A 180 -13.32 -11.04 -8.20
N PRO A 181 -14.46 -11.02 -8.91
CA PRO A 181 -15.39 -12.14 -8.91
C PRO A 181 -14.76 -13.48 -9.31
N PRO A 182 -15.36 -14.63 -8.92
CA PRO A 182 -14.87 -15.94 -9.29
C PRO A 182 -14.63 -16.09 -10.80
N GLY A 183 -13.43 -16.53 -11.17
CA GLY A 183 -13.02 -16.69 -12.57
C GLY A 183 -12.68 -15.38 -13.30
N MET A 184 -12.80 -14.23 -12.65
CA MET A 184 -12.37 -12.93 -13.17
C MET A 184 -11.00 -12.52 -12.60
N LYS A 185 -10.37 -11.55 -13.25
CA LYS A 185 -9.02 -11.06 -12.95
C LYS A 185 -8.79 -9.68 -13.57
N ASP A 186 -7.69 -9.02 -13.19
CA ASP A 186 -7.18 -7.88 -13.94
C ASP A 186 -6.51 -8.32 -15.26
N ASP A 187 -6.09 -7.34 -16.07
CA ASP A 187 -5.53 -7.59 -17.40
C ASP A 187 -4.18 -8.32 -17.39
N ASN A 188 -3.46 -8.33 -16.28
CA ASN A 188 -2.09 -8.85 -16.14
C ASN A 188 -1.97 -10.02 -15.15
N GLY A 189 -3.04 -10.36 -14.44
CA GLY A 189 -3.07 -11.41 -13.43
C GLY A 189 -3.67 -12.75 -13.87
N GLU A 190 -4.09 -13.52 -12.88
CA GLU A 190 -4.94 -14.72 -12.96
C GLU A 190 -6.02 -14.65 -11.87
N PRO A 191 -7.11 -15.44 -11.92
CA PRO A 191 -8.12 -15.41 -10.85
C PRO A 191 -7.49 -15.73 -9.49
N THR A 192 -7.87 -14.99 -8.45
CA THR A 192 -7.29 -15.07 -7.10
C THR A 192 -8.28 -15.51 -6.02
N GLU A 193 -9.52 -15.77 -6.43
CA GLU A 193 -10.64 -16.09 -5.54
C GLU A 193 -10.39 -17.34 -4.68
N ASP A 194 -9.64 -18.31 -5.20
CA ASP A 194 -9.25 -19.55 -4.54
C ASP A 194 -8.36 -19.34 -3.30
N ILE A 195 -7.68 -18.19 -3.22
CA ILE A 195 -6.75 -17.85 -2.13
C ILE A 195 -7.50 -17.33 -0.89
N MET A 196 -8.72 -16.80 -1.07
CA MET A 196 -9.47 -16.11 -0.02
C MET A 196 -9.71 -16.92 1.25
N PRO A 197 -10.09 -18.23 1.21
CA PRO A 197 -10.22 -19.04 2.42
C PRO A 197 -8.92 -19.08 3.25
N LEU A 198 -7.77 -19.27 2.59
CA LEU A 198 -6.48 -19.30 3.27
C LEU A 198 -6.11 -17.94 3.88
N ILE A 199 -6.38 -16.84 3.17
CA ILE A 199 -6.19 -15.48 3.73
C ILE A 199 -7.02 -15.29 4.99
N LEU A 200 -8.27 -15.72 5.00
CA LEU A 200 -9.17 -15.61 6.13
C LEU A 200 -8.67 -16.43 7.33
N ASP A 201 -8.27 -17.69 7.12
CA ASP A 201 -7.75 -18.57 8.16
C ASP A 201 -6.49 -17.97 8.82
N VAL A 202 -5.53 -17.52 8.01
CA VAL A 202 -4.27 -16.94 8.52
C VAL A 202 -4.52 -15.56 9.14
N ALA A 203 -5.42 -14.75 8.60
CA ALA A 203 -5.80 -13.49 9.23
C ALA A 203 -6.39 -13.72 10.63
N ASP A 204 -7.26 -14.73 10.81
CA ASP A 204 -7.83 -15.05 12.12
C ASP A 204 -6.77 -15.52 13.13
N LYS A 205 -5.83 -16.37 12.68
CA LYS A 205 -4.66 -16.78 13.48
C LYS A 205 -3.93 -15.58 14.07
N TYR A 206 -3.82 -14.49 13.32
CA TYR A 206 -3.17 -13.25 13.73
C TYR A 206 -4.11 -12.17 14.26
N GLN A 207 -5.40 -12.47 14.46
CA GLN A 207 -6.45 -11.53 14.87
C GLN A 207 -6.53 -10.29 13.96
N VAL A 208 -6.25 -10.46 12.68
CA VAL A 208 -6.48 -9.47 11.62
C VAL A 208 -7.86 -9.74 11.03
N LYS A 209 -8.59 -8.69 10.68
CA LYS A 209 -9.87 -8.80 9.98
C LYS A 209 -9.70 -8.56 8.48
N VAL A 210 -10.56 -9.14 7.68
CA VAL A 210 -10.52 -9.06 6.21
C VAL A 210 -11.75 -8.31 5.72
N VAL A 211 -11.51 -7.30 4.91
CA VAL A 211 -12.52 -6.51 4.21
C VAL A 211 -12.24 -6.57 2.70
N PHE A 212 -13.25 -6.41 1.87
CA PHE A 212 -13.11 -6.57 0.42
C PHE A 212 -12.97 -5.21 -0.26
N HIS A 213 -11.92 -5.08 -1.08
CA HIS A 213 -11.70 -3.96 -1.99
C HIS A 213 -12.06 -4.42 -3.39
N ILE A 214 -13.29 -4.12 -3.81
CA ILE A 214 -13.88 -4.64 -5.03
C ILE A 214 -13.38 -3.82 -6.22
N GLU A 215 -12.60 -4.49 -7.06
CA GLU A 215 -11.97 -3.91 -8.24
C GLU A 215 -12.98 -3.66 -9.38
N PRO A 216 -12.63 -2.83 -10.38
CA PRO A 216 -13.39 -2.77 -11.62
C PRO A 216 -13.18 -4.07 -12.40
N TYR A 217 -14.30 -4.76 -12.68
CA TYR A 217 -14.34 -5.94 -13.52
C TYR A 217 -15.28 -5.73 -14.70
N LYS A 218 -15.07 -6.51 -15.77
CA LYS A 218 -15.87 -6.43 -16.99
C LYS A 218 -17.33 -6.72 -16.68
N GLY A 219 -18.22 -5.80 -17.05
CA GLY A 219 -19.66 -5.93 -16.82
C GLY A 219 -20.11 -5.58 -15.41
N ARG A 220 -19.26 -4.96 -14.58
CA ARG A 220 -19.65 -4.47 -13.25
C ARG A 220 -20.79 -3.45 -13.36
N ASP A 221 -21.93 -3.78 -12.79
CA ASP A 221 -23.16 -2.98 -12.70
C ASP A 221 -23.88 -3.26 -11.37
N GLU A 222 -25.05 -2.67 -11.12
CA GLU A 222 -25.74 -2.87 -9.84
C GLU A 222 -26.19 -4.33 -9.59
N ARG A 223 -26.43 -5.09 -10.66
CA ARG A 223 -26.94 -6.48 -10.58
C ARG A 223 -25.82 -7.44 -10.24
N SER A 224 -24.75 -7.40 -11.03
CA SER A 224 -23.54 -8.18 -10.77
C SER A 224 -22.91 -7.81 -9.43
N MET A 225 -22.95 -6.53 -9.02
CA MET A 225 -22.53 -6.14 -7.67
C MET A 225 -23.39 -6.79 -6.59
N LEU A 226 -24.72 -6.77 -6.72
CA LEU A 226 -25.59 -7.44 -5.75
C LEU A 226 -25.32 -8.95 -5.67
N GLU A 227 -25.10 -9.61 -6.80
CA GLU A 227 -24.74 -11.04 -6.86
C GLU A 227 -23.39 -11.31 -6.17
N ASN A 228 -22.39 -10.46 -6.42
CA ASN A 228 -21.07 -10.58 -5.82
C ASN A 228 -21.08 -10.30 -4.31
N ILE A 229 -21.90 -9.36 -3.82
CA ILE A 229 -22.06 -9.15 -2.38
C ILE A 229 -22.72 -10.37 -1.72
N LYS A 230 -23.74 -10.96 -2.35
CA LYS A 230 -24.34 -12.22 -1.87
C LYS A 230 -23.31 -13.32 -1.79
N TYR A 231 -22.52 -13.50 -2.86
CA TYR A 231 -21.44 -14.48 -2.90
C TYR A 231 -20.44 -14.29 -1.76
N ILE A 232 -19.96 -13.07 -1.55
CA ILE A 232 -19.00 -12.76 -0.49
C ILE A 232 -19.59 -13.07 0.90
N VAL A 233 -20.82 -12.65 1.16
CA VAL A 233 -21.48 -12.88 2.46
C VAL A 233 -21.77 -14.36 2.68
N ASP A 234 -22.33 -15.05 1.69
CA ASP A 234 -22.69 -16.47 1.81
C ASP A 234 -21.45 -17.36 1.95
N LYS A 235 -20.36 -17.03 1.25
CA LYS A 235 -19.12 -17.83 1.28
C LYS A 235 -18.22 -17.50 2.47
N TYR A 236 -18.16 -16.23 2.89
CA TYR A 236 -17.15 -15.76 3.85
C TYR A 236 -17.72 -15.08 5.10
N GLY A 237 -19.00 -14.69 5.12
CA GLY A 237 -19.59 -13.82 6.14
C GLY A 237 -19.66 -14.39 7.57
N ASP A 238 -19.57 -15.72 7.68
CA ASP A 238 -19.51 -16.45 8.95
C ASP A 238 -18.08 -16.68 9.46
N HIS A 239 -17.07 -16.40 8.64
CA HIS A 239 -15.68 -16.58 9.05
C HIS A 239 -15.30 -15.57 10.16
N PRO A 240 -14.62 -15.97 11.25
CA PRO A 240 -14.28 -15.05 12.35
C PRO A 240 -13.44 -13.84 11.93
N ALA A 241 -12.56 -13.99 10.93
CA ALA A 241 -11.81 -12.87 10.35
C ALA A 241 -12.64 -11.93 9.45
N PHE A 242 -13.86 -12.28 9.04
CA PHE A 242 -14.67 -11.40 8.19
C PHE A 242 -15.01 -10.09 8.91
N PHE A 243 -14.58 -8.96 8.34
CA PHE A 243 -14.71 -7.66 9.00
C PHE A 243 -16.15 -7.16 9.01
N LYS A 244 -16.61 -6.71 10.19
CA LYS A 244 -17.88 -6.02 10.37
C LYS A 244 -17.63 -4.67 11.04
N TYR A 245 -17.99 -3.59 10.36
CA TYR A 245 -17.95 -2.23 10.86
C TYR A 245 -19.14 -1.98 11.80
N ARG A 246 -18.89 -1.31 12.93
CA ARG A 246 -19.95 -0.87 13.84
C ARG A 246 -20.46 0.50 13.39
N SER A 247 -21.67 0.53 12.84
CA SER A 247 -22.31 1.79 12.43
C SER A 247 -22.63 2.68 13.64
N ASN A 248 -22.98 3.94 13.36
CA ASN A 248 -23.46 4.91 14.36
C ASN A 248 -24.74 4.44 15.08
N THR A 249 -25.48 3.50 14.49
CA THR A 249 -26.67 2.88 15.12
C THR A 249 -26.33 1.64 15.95
N GLY A 250 -25.05 1.28 16.05
CA GLY A 250 -24.57 0.09 16.77
C GLY A 250 -24.66 -1.22 15.97
N LYS A 251 -25.23 -1.22 14.76
CA LYS A 251 -25.35 -2.39 13.89
C LYS A 251 -23.95 -2.78 13.37
N LEU A 252 -23.64 -4.08 13.43
CA LEU A 252 -22.45 -4.63 12.80
C LEU A 252 -22.78 -4.98 11.34
N LEU A 253 -22.08 -4.35 10.40
CA LEU A 253 -22.30 -4.51 8.96
C LEU A 253 -20.98 -4.82 8.26
N PRO A 254 -20.95 -5.73 7.26
CA PRO A 254 -19.82 -5.83 6.34
C PRO A 254 -19.45 -4.46 5.75
N LEU A 255 -18.17 -4.19 5.53
CA LEU A 255 -17.71 -2.98 4.82
C LEU A 255 -17.15 -3.39 3.45
N TYR A 256 -17.33 -2.55 2.43
CA TYR A 256 -16.82 -2.78 1.09
C TYR A 256 -16.21 -1.49 0.54
N TYR A 257 -14.97 -1.55 0.08
CA TYR A 257 -14.37 -0.48 -0.73
C TYR A 257 -14.66 -0.74 -2.19
N ILE A 258 -15.20 0.24 -2.91
CA ILE A 258 -15.53 0.10 -4.33
C ILE A 258 -14.53 0.94 -5.13
N TYR A 259 -13.53 0.30 -5.74
CA TYR A 259 -12.54 0.99 -6.58
C TYR A 259 -13.17 1.48 -7.87
N ASP A 260 -12.82 2.68 -8.31
CA ASP A 260 -13.38 3.31 -9.51
C ASP A 260 -14.91 3.29 -9.56
N SER A 261 -15.56 3.53 -8.43
CA SER A 261 -17.02 3.54 -8.30
C SER A 261 -17.70 4.54 -9.25
N TYR A 262 -16.99 5.60 -9.65
CA TYR A 262 -17.45 6.62 -10.60
C TYR A 262 -17.61 6.11 -12.05
N LEU A 263 -17.13 4.89 -12.36
CA LEU A 263 -17.37 4.27 -13.67
C LEU A 263 -18.83 3.88 -13.88
N GLN A 264 -19.63 3.76 -12.81
CA GLN A 264 -21.07 3.57 -12.91
C GLN A 264 -21.84 4.81 -12.48
N SER A 265 -23.00 5.01 -13.11
CA SER A 265 -23.83 6.18 -12.86
C SER A 265 -24.41 6.16 -11.44
N PRO A 266 -24.65 7.33 -10.83
CA PRO A 266 -25.34 7.41 -9.55
C PRO A 266 -26.70 6.72 -9.53
N ASP A 267 -27.44 6.78 -10.64
CA ASP A 267 -28.74 6.14 -10.77
C ASP A 267 -28.65 4.61 -10.73
N SER A 268 -27.63 4.00 -11.36
CA SER A 268 -27.40 2.56 -11.28
C SER A 268 -27.08 2.15 -9.84
N TRP A 269 -26.16 2.86 -9.18
CA TRP A 269 -25.86 2.60 -7.77
C TRP A 269 -27.08 2.79 -6.85
N ALA A 270 -27.90 3.81 -7.09
CA ALA A 270 -29.09 4.09 -6.30
C ALA A 270 -30.12 2.95 -6.35
N GLN A 271 -30.18 2.17 -7.43
CA GLN A 271 -31.04 0.99 -7.51
C GLN A 271 -30.68 -0.08 -6.47
N MET A 272 -29.40 -0.18 -6.09
CA MET A 272 -28.90 -1.13 -5.09
C MET A 272 -28.76 -0.50 -3.70
N LEU A 273 -28.24 0.73 -3.61
CA LEU A 273 -27.79 1.32 -2.36
C LEU A 273 -28.82 2.23 -1.68
N LYS A 274 -29.87 2.68 -2.38
CA LYS A 274 -30.99 3.38 -1.72
C LYS A 274 -32.09 2.42 -1.33
N ARG A 275 -32.77 2.71 -0.22
CA ARG A 275 -33.98 1.96 0.24
C ARG A 275 -35.12 1.98 -0.78
N THR A 276 -35.16 2.99 -1.65
CA THR A 276 -36.15 3.16 -2.70
C THR A 276 -35.76 2.51 -4.03
N GLY A 277 -34.55 1.95 -4.13
CA GLY A 277 -34.09 1.28 -5.34
C GLY A 277 -34.80 -0.06 -5.56
N GLU A 278 -35.03 -0.43 -6.82
CA GLU A 278 -35.73 -1.68 -7.17
C GLU A 278 -35.01 -2.95 -6.66
N ARG A 279 -33.69 -2.88 -6.52
CA ARG A 279 -32.80 -3.98 -6.13
C ARG A 279 -32.11 -3.67 -4.81
N SER A 280 -32.79 -2.92 -3.94
CA SER A 280 -32.18 -2.42 -2.71
C SER A 280 -31.63 -3.54 -1.86
N ILE A 281 -30.36 -3.41 -1.48
CA ILE A 281 -29.70 -4.31 -0.53
C ILE A 281 -29.96 -3.91 0.93
N ARG A 282 -30.47 -2.69 1.14
CA ARG A 282 -30.65 -2.10 2.47
C ARG A 282 -31.70 -2.87 3.27
N ASN A 283 -31.42 -3.10 4.56
CA ASN A 283 -32.26 -3.90 5.46
C ASN A 283 -32.46 -5.37 5.02
N THR A 284 -31.58 -5.90 4.16
CA THR A 284 -31.52 -7.34 3.86
C THR A 284 -30.39 -8.01 4.67
N LEU A 285 -30.26 -9.33 4.58
CA LEU A 285 -29.12 -10.07 5.15
C LEU A 285 -27.78 -9.67 4.52
N TYR A 286 -27.81 -9.09 3.32
CA TYR A 286 -26.64 -8.69 2.54
C TYR A 286 -26.30 -7.20 2.68
N ASP A 287 -27.02 -6.48 3.54
CA ASP A 287 -26.78 -5.06 3.82
C ASP A 287 -25.33 -4.83 4.30
N GLY A 288 -24.78 -3.66 4.03
CA GLY A 288 -23.36 -3.38 4.24
C GLY A 288 -23.05 -1.88 4.26
N VAL A 289 -21.80 -1.55 4.50
CA VAL A 289 -21.24 -0.20 4.45
C VAL A 289 -20.41 -0.08 3.17
N PHE A 290 -20.89 0.70 2.20
CA PHE A 290 -20.27 0.84 0.89
C PHE A 290 -19.50 2.16 0.80
N ILE A 291 -18.19 2.07 0.57
CA ILE A 291 -17.28 3.22 0.54
C ILE A 291 -16.83 3.48 -0.91
N ALA A 292 -17.21 4.63 -1.45
CA ALA A 292 -16.92 5.04 -2.82
C ALA A 292 -15.58 5.76 -2.97
N LEU A 293 -14.93 5.59 -4.12
CA LEU A 293 -13.70 6.30 -4.45
C LEU A 293 -14.00 7.73 -4.90
N LEU A 294 -13.42 8.72 -4.22
CA LEU A 294 -13.47 10.13 -4.62
C LEU A 294 -12.22 10.51 -5.43
N VAL A 295 -12.43 10.92 -6.69
CA VAL A 295 -11.36 11.39 -7.59
C VAL A 295 -11.50 12.87 -7.89
N GLU A 296 -12.64 13.31 -8.40
CA GLU A 296 -12.94 14.71 -8.69
C GLU A 296 -13.92 15.28 -7.65
N GLU A 297 -13.87 16.60 -7.43
CA GLU A 297 -14.77 17.28 -6.48
C GLU A 297 -16.26 17.03 -6.78
N LYS A 298 -16.63 17.01 -8.07
CA LYS A 298 -18.01 16.77 -8.51
C LYS A 298 -18.56 15.41 -8.05
N HIS A 299 -17.68 14.40 -7.91
CA HIS A 299 -18.10 13.06 -7.50
C HIS A 299 -18.66 13.03 -6.08
N MET A 300 -18.41 14.04 -5.23
CA MET A 300 -19.02 14.10 -3.89
C MET A 300 -20.54 14.10 -3.94
N GLN A 301 -21.13 14.85 -4.88
CA GLN A 301 -22.58 14.89 -5.07
C GLN A 301 -23.10 13.59 -5.71
N ASP A 302 -22.36 13.05 -6.68
CA ASP A 302 -22.67 11.77 -7.32
C ASP A 302 -22.69 10.61 -6.31
N ILE A 303 -21.73 10.58 -5.40
CA ILE A 303 -21.63 9.57 -4.33
C ILE A 303 -22.82 9.65 -3.37
N LEU A 304 -23.21 10.87 -2.98
CA LEU A 304 -24.40 11.09 -2.16
C LEU A 304 -25.67 10.67 -2.90
N ALA A 305 -25.80 11.05 -4.17
CA ALA A 305 -26.93 10.69 -5.02
C ALA A 305 -27.00 9.18 -5.28
N ALA A 306 -25.88 8.48 -5.32
CA ALA A 306 -25.78 7.03 -5.46
C ALA A 306 -26.22 6.26 -4.20
N GLY A 307 -26.16 6.88 -3.01
CA GLY A 307 -26.55 6.23 -1.75
C GLY A 307 -25.43 5.43 -1.07
N PHE A 308 -24.16 5.73 -1.38
CA PHE A 308 -23.01 5.21 -0.65
C PHE A 308 -23.01 5.65 0.82
N ASP A 309 -22.33 4.89 1.68
CA ASP A 309 -22.21 5.16 3.10
C ASP A 309 -20.96 5.98 3.45
N GLY A 310 -20.02 6.12 2.50
CA GLY A 310 -18.78 6.85 2.74
C GLY A 310 -17.90 7.05 1.52
N ILE A 311 -16.77 7.70 1.76
CA ILE A 311 -15.77 8.11 0.79
C ILE A 311 -14.38 7.65 1.24
N TYR A 312 -13.58 7.15 0.30
CA TYR A 312 -12.13 7.00 0.45
C TYR A 312 -11.37 7.57 -0.75
N THR A 313 -10.04 7.69 -0.65
CA THR A 313 -9.24 8.50 -1.60
C THR A 313 -8.15 7.73 -2.34
N TYR A 314 -7.86 6.49 -1.93
CA TYR A 314 -6.90 5.52 -2.47
C TYR A 314 -5.48 6.04 -2.77
N PHE A 315 -5.29 6.89 -3.76
CA PHE A 315 -3.98 7.19 -4.35
C PHE A 315 -2.96 7.71 -3.32
N ALA A 316 -1.79 7.08 -3.28
CA ALA A 316 -0.67 7.49 -2.43
C ALA A 316 -0.04 8.83 -2.84
N THR A 317 -0.26 9.26 -4.09
CA THR A 317 0.27 10.51 -4.63
C THR A 317 -0.59 11.70 -4.23
N ASN A 318 -0.10 12.47 -3.25
CA ASN A 318 -0.61 13.81 -2.94
C ASN A 318 -0.58 14.69 -4.20
N GLY A 319 -1.76 15.17 -4.61
CA GLY A 319 -1.95 16.01 -5.79
C GLY A 319 -2.35 15.29 -7.07
N PHE A 320 -2.47 13.95 -7.08
CA PHE A 320 -2.90 13.20 -8.27
C PHE A 320 -4.37 13.44 -8.62
N SER A 321 -5.23 13.47 -7.61
CA SER A 321 -6.67 13.72 -7.75
C SER A 321 -7.14 14.75 -6.71
N TYR A 322 -8.37 15.25 -6.84
CA TYR A 322 -8.96 16.09 -5.79
C TYR A 322 -9.02 15.34 -4.45
N GLY A 323 -9.43 14.07 -4.49
CA GLY A 323 -9.54 13.21 -3.30
C GLY A 323 -8.20 12.93 -2.64
N SER A 324 -7.14 12.68 -3.41
CA SER A 324 -5.80 12.40 -2.85
C SER A 324 -4.99 13.65 -2.47
N THR A 325 -5.52 14.86 -2.70
CA THR A 325 -4.84 16.09 -2.32
C THR A 325 -5.12 16.43 -0.86
N HIS A 326 -4.10 16.35 0.00
CA HIS A 326 -4.25 16.48 1.46
C HIS A 326 -4.93 17.79 1.90
N ARG A 327 -4.72 18.90 1.17
CA ARG A 327 -5.33 20.21 1.50
C ARG A 327 -6.86 20.20 1.41
N ASN A 328 -7.44 19.26 0.65
CA ASN A 328 -8.88 19.14 0.45
C ASN A 328 -9.55 18.28 1.53
N TRP A 329 -8.80 17.48 2.29
CA TRP A 329 -9.37 16.49 3.22
C TRP A 329 -10.23 17.11 4.33
N LYS A 330 -9.92 18.33 4.79
CA LYS A 330 -10.80 19.06 5.73
C LYS A 330 -12.16 19.38 5.11
N SER A 331 -12.19 19.80 3.84
CA SER A 331 -13.44 20.07 3.11
C SER A 331 -14.23 18.78 2.87
N ILE A 332 -13.54 17.70 2.45
CA ILE A 332 -14.16 16.39 2.22
C ILE A 332 -14.75 15.84 3.53
N LYS A 333 -14.03 15.93 4.65
CA LYS A 333 -14.56 15.53 5.96
C LYS A 333 -15.76 16.37 6.39
N ALA A 334 -15.74 17.68 6.17
CA ALA A 334 -16.88 18.56 6.45
C ALA A 334 -18.11 18.17 5.61
N PHE A 335 -17.91 17.90 4.32
CA PHE A 335 -18.96 17.38 3.43
C PHE A 335 -19.53 16.05 3.95
N CYS A 336 -18.66 15.11 4.33
CA CYS A 336 -19.08 13.82 4.85
C CYS A 336 -19.88 13.95 6.15
N ASN A 337 -19.40 14.76 7.10
CA ASN A 337 -20.11 15.03 8.35
C ASN A 337 -21.50 15.65 8.10
N GLY A 338 -21.58 16.63 7.19
CA GLY A 338 -22.84 17.30 6.84
C GLY A 338 -23.88 16.38 6.17
N ASN A 339 -23.44 15.26 5.59
CA ASN A 339 -24.29 14.31 4.86
C ASN A 339 -24.34 12.92 5.51
N ASN A 340 -23.85 12.77 6.75
CA ASN A 340 -23.79 11.49 7.46
C ASN A 340 -23.06 10.37 6.67
N LEU A 341 -21.97 10.74 6.01
CA LEU A 341 -21.06 9.83 5.31
C LEU A 341 -19.79 9.59 6.15
N ILE A 342 -19.22 8.39 6.01
CA ILE A 342 -17.91 8.06 6.57
C ILE A 342 -16.83 8.65 5.66
N PHE A 343 -15.81 9.28 6.22
CA PHE A 343 -14.61 9.68 5.48
C PHE A 343 -13.41 8.83 5.92
N ILE A 344 -12.82 8.11 4.96
CA ILE A 344 -11.65 7.25 5.15
C ILE A 344 -10.51 7.79 4.29
N PRO A 345 -9.66 8.72 4.79
CA PRO A 345 -8.50 9.17 4.05
C PRO A 345 -7.54 8.00 3.79
N SER A 346 -6.95 7.97 2.60
CA SER A 346 -5.93 7.00 2.21
C SER A 346 -4.56 7.65 2.22
N VAL A 347 -3.62 7.05 2.95
CA VAL A 347 -2.25 7.54 3.13
C VAL A 347 -1.26 6.58 2.50
N GLY A 348 -0.13 7.07 1.97
CA GLY A 348 0.89 6.20 1.37
C GLY A 348 2.32 6.66 1.64
N PRO A 349 3.31 5.74 1.58
CA PRO A 349 4.69 6.04 1.94
C PRO A 349 5.47 6.80 0.86
N GLY A 350 4.95 6.82 -0.36
CA GLY A 350 5.48 7.41 -1.58
C GLY A 350 4.81 6.77 -2.78
N TYR A 351 5.29 7.07 -3.98
CA TYR A 351 4.77 6.51 -5.22
C TYR A 351 5.85 6.52 -6.30
N ILE A 352 5.99 5.43 -7.03
CA ILE A 352 6.80 5.34 -8.25
C ILE A 352 6.42 4.07 -9.01
N ASP A 353 5.91 4.23 -10.22
CA ASP A 353 5.42 3.14 -11.08
C ASP A 353 6.17 3.05 -12.41
N THR A 354 7.31 3.73 -12.54
CA THR A 354 8.01 3.90 -13.82
C THR A 354 8.60 2.62 -14.38
N SER A 355 8.69 1.56 -13.58
CA SER A 355 9.01 0.21 -14.07
C SER A 355 7.96 -0.28 -15.07
N ILE A 356 6.66 -0.05 -14.79
CA ILE A 356 5.56 -0.50 -15.65
C ILE A 356 4.89 0.64 -16.44
N ARG A 357 4.99 1.90 -15.99
CA ARG A 357 4.45 3.10 -16.67
C ARG A 357 5.58 4.14 -16.82
N PRO A 358 6.53 3.95 -17.74
CA PRO A 358 7.73 4.79 -17.83
C PRO A 358 7.44 6.27 -18.13
N TRP A 359 6.23 6.57 -18.63
CA TRP A 359 5.72 7.91 -18.91
C TRP A 359 5.13 8.65 -17.69
N ASN A 360 4.97 7.99 -16.54
CA ASN A 360 4.20 8.51 -15.41
C ASN A 360 5.05 9.21 -14.31
N THR A 361 6.25 9.68 -14.67
CA THR A 361 7.21 10.30 -13.73
C THR A 361 6.65 11.49 -12.95
N GLN A 362 5.72 12.25 -13.53
CA GLN A 362 5.06 13.40 -12.89
C GLN A 362 4.36 13.06 -11.56
N ASN A 363 3.92 11.80 -11.42
CA ASN A 363 3.22 11.31 -10.23
C ASN A 363 4.15 10.70 -9.20
N THR A 364 5.45 10.57 -9.50
CA THR A 364 6.43 10.06 -8.55
C THR A 364 6.52 10.95 -7.31
N ARG A 365 6.57 10.31 -6.13
CA ARG A 365 6.75 10.94 -4.83
C ARG A 365 7.81 10.16 -4.06
N ASN A 366 8.97 10.77 -3.91
CA ASN A 366 10.06 10.19 -3.12
C ASN A 366 9.60 10.00 -1.67
N ARG A 367 10.02 8.90 -1.05
CA ARG A 367 9.63 8.59 0.33
C ARG A 367 10.30 9.51 1.37
N ILE A 368 11.41 10.16 0.99
CA ILE A 368 12.22 11.08 1.81
C ILE A 368 12.47 10.47 3.21
N ASN A 369 12.97 9.24 3.24
CA ASN A 369 13.27 8.49 4.47
C ASN A 369 12.09 8.46 5.47
N GLY A 370 10.87 8.29 4.97
CA GLY A 370 9.64 8.23 5.76
C GLY A 370 8.91 9.57 5.94
N ARG A 371 9.54 10.72 5.68
CA ARG A 371 8.90 12.04 5.89
C ARG A 371 7.65 12.25 5.03
N TYR A 372 7.63 11.71 3.81
CA TYR A 372 6.45 11.76 2.96
C TYR A 372 5.27 11.06 3.63
N TYR A 373 5.52 9.84 4.13
CA TYR A 373 4.51 9.03 4.79
C TYR A 373 3.95 9.71 6.05
N GLU A 374 4.84 10.21 6.92
CA GLU A 374 4.44 10.89 8.14
C GLU A 374 3.65 12.17 7.88
N THR A 375 3.94 12.86 6.77
CA THR A 375 3.17 14.03 6.35
C THR A 375 1.75 13.64 5.93
N SER A 376 1.60 12.53 5.21
CA SER A 376 0.28 11.99 4.83
C SER A 376 -0.52 11.52 6.05
N LEU A 377 0.12 10.76 6.95
CA LEU A 377 -0.47 10.30 8.21
C LEU A 377 -0.92 11.47 9.11
N ARG A 378 -0.11 12.52 9.24
CA ARG A 378 -0.48 13.72 9.98
C ARG A 378 -1.71 14.41 9.38
N ALA A 379 -1.69 14.62 8.06
CA ALA A 379 -2.80 15.26 7.38
C ALA A 379 -4.12 14.48 7.53
N ALA A 380 -4.05 13.14 7.55
CA ALA A 380 -5.22 12.29 7.78
C ALA A 380 -5.71 12.46 9.22
N LEU A 381 -4.81 12.36 10.20
CA LEU A 381 -5.14 12.51 11.63
C LEU A 381 -5.79 13.86 11.96
N ASP A 382 -5.33 14.94 11.33
CA ASP A 382 -5.87 16.30 11.49
C ASP A 382 -7.34 16.43 11.08
N THR A 383 -7.87 15.48 10.30
CA THR A 383 -9.29 15.44 9.92
C THR A 383 -10.19 14.72 10.92
N ARG A 384 -9.62 14.13 11.98
CA ARG A 384 -10.33 13.29 12.96
C ARG A 384 -11.20 12.19 12.31
N PRO A 385 -10.61 11.30 11.49
CA PRO A 385 -11.36 10.24 10.84
C PRO A 385 -11.62 9.07 11.80
N ASP A 386 -12.68 8.31 11.55
CA ASP A 386 -12.96 7.08 12.31
C ASP A 386 -12.08 5.91 11.85
N VAL A 387 -11.66 5.95 10.59
CA VAL A 387 -10.82 4.94 9.93
C VAL A 387 -9.78 5.65 9.06
N ILE A 388 -8.54 5.17 9.08
CA ILE A 388 -7.51 5.55 8.10
C ILE A 388 -7.19 4.32 7.26
N SER A 389 -7.08 4.49 5.94
CA SER A 389 -6.64 3.44 5.02
C SER A 389 -5.20 3.69 4.57
N ILE A 390 -4.41 2.63 4.41
CA ILE A 390 -3.02 2.70 3.95
C ILE A 390 -2.93 2.11 2.54
N THR A 391 -2.38 2.89 1.63
CA THR A 391 -2.04 2.52 0.26
C THR A 391 -0.51 2.45 0.17
N SER A 392 0.09 1.27 0.32
CA SER A 392 -0.51 -0.07 0.43
C SER A 392 0.37 -1.00 1.28
N PHE A 393 -0.08 -2.24 1.52
CA PHE A 393 0.80 -3.27 2.04
C PHE A 393 1.85 -3.65 0.99
N ASN A 394 1.41 -4.11 -0.18
CA ASN A 394 2.26 -4.75 -1.19
C ASN A 394 1.90 -4.42 -2.66
N GLU A 395 1.41 -3.22 -2.97
CA GLU A 395 1.29 -2.79 -4.37
C GLU A 395 2.68 -2.40 -4.92
N TRP A 396 3.46 -3.41 -5.27
CA TRP A 396 4.86 -3.27 -5.68
C TRP A 396 5.01 -2.52 -7.00
N HIS A 397 4.05 -2.65 -7.92
CA HIS A 397 4.10 -2.01 -9.23
C HIS A 397 4.09 -0.50 -9.12
N GLU A 398 3.40 0.04 -8.11
CA GLU A 398 3.27 1.48 -7.90
C GLU A 398 4.22 2.04 -6.85
N GLY A 399 5.07 1.19 -6.28
CA GLY A 399 6.06 1.62 -5.29
C GLY A 399 5.43 2.18 -4.01
N THR A 400 4.19 1.79 -3.69
CA THR A 400 3.42 2.29 -2.53
C THR A 400 3.47 1.35 -1.33
N GLN A 401 4.12 0.20 -1.44
CA GLN A 401 4.19 -0.84 -0.43
C GLN A 401 4.88 -0.39 0.86
N ILE A 402 4.35 -0.81 2.01
CA ILE A 402 5.07 -0.77 3.31
C ILE A 402 5.73 -2.11 3.67
N GLU A 403 5.43 -3.17 2.92
CA GLU A 403 6.11 -4.47 3.01
C GLU A 403 7.64 -4.27 2.93
N THR A 404 8.37 -5.14 3.64
CA THR A 404 9.83 -5.09 3.70
C THR A 404 10.47 -5.18 2.32
N ALA A 405 11.28 -4.17 1.97
CA ALA A 405 12.11 -4.17 0.76
C ALA A 405 13.60 -4.25 1.12
N VAL A 406 14.40 -4.80 0.20
CA VAL A 406 15.85 -4.95 0.36
C VAL A 406 16.63 -4.33 -0.80
N PRO A 407 17.86 -3.84 -0.57
CA PRO A 407 18.75 -3.46 -1.64
C PRO A 407 19.00 -4.65 -2.57
N LYS A 408 18.78 -4.44 -3.87
CA LYS A 408 19.12 -5.43 -4.91
C LYS A 408 19.58 -4.72 -6.17
N THR A 409 20.57 -5.30 -6.83
CA THR A 409 20.99 -4.89 -8.17
C THR A 409 20.44 -5.89 -9.16
N GLY A 410 19.58 -5.43 -10.08
CA GLY A 410 19.12 -6.23 -11.20
C GLY A 410 20.20 -6.33 -12.30
N ARG A 411 19.82 -6.79 -13.49
CA ARG A 411 20.79 -6.95 -14.60
C ARG A 411 21.41 -5.64 -15.09
N GLN A 412 20.68 -4.52 -15.02
CA GLN A 412 21.09 -3.25 -15.62
C GLN A 412 20.97 -2.03 -14.68
N THR A 413 20.14 -2.13 -13.64
CA THR A 413 19.83 -0.99 -12.75
C THR A 413 19.67 -1.47 -11.31
N ALA A 414 20.05 -0.63 -10.36
CA ALA A 414 19.76 -0.87 -8.94
C ALA A 414 18.27 -0.58 -8.65
N TYR A 415 17.64 -1.46 -7.88
CA TYR A 415 16.31 -1.20 -7.32
C TYR A 415 16.41 -0.09 -6.26
N LEU A 416 15.34 0.66 -6.09
CA LEU A 416 15.20 1.52 -4.93
C LEU A 416 15.06 0.67 -3.67
N ASP A 417 15.49 1.23 -2.54
CA ASP A 417 15.45 0.56 -1.25
C ASP A 417 15.14 1.54 -0.12
N TYR A 418 15.22 1.06 1.13
CA TYR A 418 14.87 1.83 2.32
C TYR A 418 16.10 2.35 3.07
N LEU A 419 17.31 2.24 2.51
CA LEU A 419 18.53 2.72 3.15
C LEU A 419 18.48 4.24 3.39
N PRO A 420 19.11 4.73 4.47
CA PRO A 420 19.95 4.01 5.42
C PRO A 420 19.17 3.25 6.52
N HIS A 421 17.84 3.19 6.43
CA HIS A 421 17.02 2.48 7.41
C HIS A 421 16.92 0.98 7.13
N LYS A 422 16.40 0.24 8.11
CA LYS A 422 16.10 -1.20 7.97
C LYS A 422 14.94 -1.41 7.00
N SER A 423 14.83 -2.63 6.47
CA SER A 423 13.71 -3.06 5.62
C SER A 423 12.34 -2.90 6.30
N THR A 424 12.29 -2.87 7.63
CA THR A 424 11.08 -2.73 8.46
C THR A 424 10.62 -1.28 8.70
N VAL A 425 11.34 -0.27 8.21
CA VAL A 425 11.11 1.14 8.62
C VAL A 425 9.67 1.62 8.41
N TYR A 426 9.00 1.22 7.32
CA TYR A 426 7.63 1.66 7.05
C TYR A 426 6.62 0.96 7.98
N LEU A 427 6.85 -0.31 8.33
CA LEU A 427 6.07 -1.00 9.36
C LEU A 427 6.21 -0.32 10.73
N GLU A 428 7.42 0.13 11.07
CA GLU A 428 7.71 0.85 12.33
C GLU A 428 7.05 2.23 12.38
N ILE A 429 7.06 2.97 11.26
CA ILE A 429 6.33 4.23 11.13
C ILE A 429 4.83 3.98 11.29
N THR A 430 4.26 2.99 10.60
CA THR A 430 2.84 2.63 10.71
C THR A 430 2.47 2.27 12.15
N LYS A 431 3.27 1.46 12.84
CA LYS A 431 3.06 1.11 14.25
C LYS A 431 2.99 2.35 15.16
N ARG A 432 3.94 3.28 15.00
CA ARG A 432 3.97 4.53 15.78
C ARG A 432 2.72 5.36 15.55
N TRP A 433 2.29 5.49 14.30
CA TRP A 433 1.12 6.29 13.94
C TRP A 433 -0.21 5.60 14.28
N ALA A 434 -0.29 4.27 14.21
CA ALA A 434 -1.45 3.51 14.66
C ALA A 434 -1.69 3.70 16.17
N LYS A 435 -0.62 3.74 16.97
CA LYS A 435 -0.68 4.07 18.40
C LYS A 435 -1.15 5.52 18.62
N ASN A 436 -0.53 6.48 17.94
CA ASN A 436 -0.90 7.90 18.04
C ASN A 436 -2.38 8.13 17.67
N PHE A 437 -2.84 7.51 16.57
CA PHE A 437 -4.22 7.59 16.12
C PHE A 437 -5.20 7.05 17.18
N ARG A 438 -4.88 5.91 17.80
CA ARG A 438 -5.71 5.35 18.87
C ARG A 438 -5.79 6.28 20.08
N GLU A 439 -4.67 6.88 20.47
CA GLU A 439 -4.61 7.84 21.59
C GLU A 439 -5.45 9.09 21.30
N GLU A 440 -5.36 9.64 20.08
CA GLU A 440 -6.17 10.78 19.67
C GLU A 440 -7.67 10.44 19.60
N GLN A 441 -8.04 9.27 19.06
CA GLN A 441 -9.44 8.82 19.06
C GLN A 441 -10.03 8.76 20.47
N LEU A 442 -9.26 8.28 21.46
CA LEU A 442 -9.71 8.26 22.85
C LEU A 442 -9.91 9.68 23.42
N LYS A 443 -9.10 10.65 23.00
CA LYS A 443 -9.26 12.06 23.40
C LYS A 443 -10.47 12.73 22.75
N TRP A 444 -10.85 12.34 21.53
CA TRP A 444 -12.02 12.92 20.85
C TRP A 444 -13.36 12.46 21.45
N LEU A 445 -13.36 11.35 22.20
CA LEU A 445 -14.53 10.80 22.89
C LEU A 445 -14.73 11.36 24.31
N GLN A 446 -13.75 12.11 24.82
CA GLN A 446 -13.82 12.88 26.07
C GLN A 446 -14.32 14.28 25.76
#